data_AF-A0A485NZU1-F1
#
_entry.id   AF-A0A485NZU1-F1
#
_cell.length_a   1.000
_cell.length_b   1.000
_cell.length_c   1.000
_cell.angle_alpha   90.00
_cell.angle_beta   90.00
_cell.angle_gamma   90.00
#
_symmetry.space_group_name_H-M   'P 1'
#
loop_
_entity.id
_entity.type
_entity.pdbx_description
1 polymer ?
#
loop_
_entity_poly.entity_id
_entity_poly.type
_entity_poly.pdbx_seq_one_letter_code
_entity_poly.pdbx_strand_id
1 'polypeptide(L)'
;MEQEGGNGRLFFRGLQNRSHEKMKLRKRKSTLYLSPPNSSERSGVLNITNYGYLTWEWTERLRGYTYPLIFASIYKILHLLGKDSVQLLIWIPRLAQALLSAVADIRLYSLMKQLENQQMAKWVFFCQLCSWFTWYCCTRTLTNTMETVLTIIALFYYPLEGSKSMNSVKYSSLVALAFIIRPTALIPWIPLVFRHFWQEQKKLDLILYQFLPIGFITLSLSLIIDRVFFGQWTLVQYNFLKFNVLQNLGTFYGSHPWHWYFSQGFPAVLGTHLPFFIHGCFLAPKRYRILLVTILWTLLVYSMLSHKEFRFIYPVLPFCMVFCGYSLNHLKTWKKPALSFLFLSNMLLAFYTGLVHQRAMSTTHFQ
;
A
#
# COMPACT_ATOMS: atom_id res chain seq x y z
N MET A 1 -26.79 -31.19 -40.23
CA MET A 1 -26.81 -30.11 -39.23
C MET A 1 -26.52 -30.73 -37.87
N GLU A 2 -25.25 -30.94 -37.57
CA GLU A 2 -24.80 -31.24 -36.20
C GLU A 2 -24.70 -29.90 -35.47
N GLN A 3 -25.42 -29.75 -34.35
CA GLN A 3 -25.32 -28.58 -33.49
C GLN A 3 -24.76 -28.96 -32.11
N GLU A 4 -23.78 -28.16 -31.73
CA GLU A 4 -22.89 -28.17 -30.57
C GLU A 4 -23.58 -28.37 -29.21
N GLY A 5 -23.32 -29.50 -28.57
CA GLY A 5 -23.72 -29.80 -27.18
C GLY A 5 -22.56 -29.80 -26.18
N GLY A 6 -21.58 -28.89 -26.33
CA GLY A 6 -20.29 -28.97 -25.61
C GLY A 6 -20.03 -27.96 -24.48
N ASN A 7 -20.56 -26.73 -24.56
CA ASN A 7 -20.00 -25.61 -23.76
C ASN A 7 -20.66 -25.37 -22.39
N GLY A 8 -21.88 -25.86 -22.15
CA GLY A 8 -22.58 -25.66 -20.87
C GLY A 8 -21.98 -26.44 -19.70
N ARG A 9 -21.50 -27.67 -19.95
CA ARG A 9 -20.98 -28.55 -18.87
C ARG A 9 -19.65 -28.06 -18.31
N LEU A 10 -18.78 -27.44 -19.12
CA LEU A 10 -17.49 -26.89 -18.66
C LEU A 10 -17.67 -25.66 -17.78
N PHE A 11 -18.61 -24.77 -18.13
CA PHE A 11 -18.92 -23.58 -17.33
C PHE A 11 -19.56 -23.94 -15.98
N PHE A 12 -20.52 -24.89 -15.98
CA PHE A 12 -21.11 -25.41 -14.75
C PHE A 12 -20.10 -26.17 -13.87
N ARG A 13 -19.18 -26.97 -14.46
CA ARG A 13 -18.08 -27.60 -13.71
C ARG A 13 -17.15 -26.56 -13.07
N GLY A 14 -16.87 -25.45 -13.76
CA GLY A 14 -16.07 -24.35 -13.24
C GLY A 14 -16.73 -23.64 -12.06
N LEU A 15 -18.04 -23.38 -12.14
CA LEU A 15 -18.81 -22.79 -11.05
C LEU A 15 -18.95 -23.74 -9.84
N GLN A 16 -19.17 -25.02 -10.09
CA GLN A 16 -19.32 -26.04 -9.06
C GLN A 16 -18.00 -26.32 -8.34
N ASN A 17 -16.86 -26.34 -9.05
CA ASN A 17 -15.53 -26.41 -8.43
C ASN A 17 -15.24 -25.16 -7.60
N ARG A 18 -15.61 -23.95 -8.07
CA ARG A 18 -15.47 -22.70 -7.30
C ARG A 18 -16.33 -22.69 -6.04
N SER A 19 -17.57 -23.18 -6.09
CA SER A 19 -18.41 -23.31 -4.89
C SER A 19 -17.86 -24.36 -3.93
N HIS A 20 -17.27 -25.44 -4.44
CA HIS A 20 -16.72 -26.52 -3.63
C HIS A 20 -15.41 -26.11 -2.94
N GLU A 21 -14.54 -25.32 -3.60
CA GLU A 21 -13.38 -24.68 -2.98
C GLU A 21 -13.80 -23.66 -1.92
N LYS A 22 -14.78 -22.79 -2.22
CA LYS A 22 -15.34 -21.85 -1.24
C LYS A 22 -15.90 -22.58 -0.01
N MET A 23 -16.59 -23.71 -0.21
CA MET A 23 -17.13 -24.52 0.89
C MET A 23 -16.02 -25.26 1.67
N LYS A 24 -14.96 -25.73 0.99
CA LYS A 24 -13.77 -26.30 1.64
C LYS A 24 -13.03 -25.27 2.48
N LEU A 25 -12.87 -24.04 2.00
CA LEU A 25 -12.29 -22.92 2.76
C LEU A 25 -13.17 -22.51 3.94
N ARG A 26 -14.50 -22.49 3.75
CA ARG A 26 -15.46 -22.20 4.84
C ARG A 26 -15.42 -23.27 5.93
N LYS A 27 -15.39 -24.55 5.55
CA LYS A 27 -15.18 -25.66 6.49
C LYS A 27 -13.82 -25.57 7.17
N ARG A 28 -12.72 -25.36 6.44
CA ARG A 28 -11.38 -25.18 7.02
C ARG A 28 -11.33 -24.01 8.02
N LYS A 29 -11.96 -22.88 7.70
CA LYS A 29 -12.04 -21.73 8.60
C LYS A 29 -12.82 -22.08 9.88
N SER A 30 -13.98 -22.72 9.76
CA SER A 30 -14.78 -23.17 10.91
C SER A 30 -14.09 -24.24 11.75
N THR A 31 -13.41 -25.20 11.14
CA THR A 31 -12.69 -26.27 11.84
C THR A 31 -11.45 -25.72 12.56
N LEU A 32 -10.74 -24.75 11.99
CA LEU A 32 -9.59 -24.08 12.64
C LEU A 32 -9.98 -23.20 13.84
N TYR A 33 -11.20 -22.68 13.90
CA TYR A 33 -11.71 -22.01 15.12
C TYR A 33 -12.16 -22.99 16.20
N LEU A 34 -12.36 -24.28 15.88
CA LEU A 34 -12.98 -25.29 16.77
C LEU A 34 -12.04 -26.45 17.15
N SER A 35 -10.89 -26.60 16.51
CA SER A 35 -9.93 -27.67 16.80
C SER A 35 -8.74 -27.16 17.62
N PRO A 36 -8.38 -27.78 18.76
CA PRO A 36 -7.12 -27.49 19.44
C PRO A 36 -5.95 -27.97 18.54
N PRO A 37 -4.83 -27.22 18.42
CA PRO A 37 -3.82 -27.52 17.40
C PRO A 37 -2.89 -28.68 17.82
N ASN A 38 -2.60 -29.57 16.88
CA ASN A 38 -1.52 -30.56 16.98
C ASN A 38 -0.15 -29.85 17.06
N SER A 39 0.73 -30.39 17.88
CA SER A 39 2.06 -29.87 18.23
C SER A 39 3.10 -29.84 17.09
N SER A 40 2.75 -30.30 15.89
CA SER A 40 3.68 -30.55 14.77
C SER A 40 3.76 -29.46 13.70
N GLU A 41 2.87 -28.46 13.68
CA GLU A 41 2.95 -27.31 12.74
C GLU A 41 3.72 -26.11 13.33
N ARG A 42 4.72 -26.39 14.18
CA ARG A 42 5.66 -25.38 14.70
C ARG A 42 6.85 -25.22 13.77
N SER A 43 6.64 -24.64 12.57
CA SER A 43 7.76 -24.19 11.73
C SER A 43 8.34 -22.87 12.28
N GLY A 44 9.64 -22.91 12.59
CA GLY A 44 10.32 -21.97 13.47
C GLY A 44 10.79 -20.66 12.83
N VAL A 45 11.48 -19.89 13.69
CA VAL A 45 12.20 -18.63 13.48
C VAL A 45 11.43 -17.32 13.78
N LEU A 46 10.09 -17.33 13.88
CA LEU A 46 9.33 -16.21 14.47
C LEU A 46 9.00 -16.40 15.97
N ASN A 47 9.58 -17.42 16.61
CA ASN A 47 9.52 -17.68 18.06
C ASN A 47 10.43 -16.73 18.86
N ILE A 48 10.21 -15.41 18.75
CA ILE A 48 10.81 -14.46 19.72
C ILE A 48 9.99 -14.46 21.01
N THR A 49 8.73 -14.88 20.96
CA THR A 49 7.92 -15.22 22.12
C THR A 49 7.18 -16.53 21.80
N ASN A 50 7.04 -17.46 22.74
CA ASN A 50 6.26 -18.71 22.60
C ASN A 50 4.73 -18.44 22.49
N TYR A 51 4.34 -17.26 22.01
CA TYR A 51 2.98 -16.74 21.98
C TYR A 51 2.68 -16.18 20.60
N GLY A 52 1.71 -16.77 19.90
CA GLY A 52 1.23 -16.27 18.61
C GLY A 52 0.62 -17.36 17.74
N TYR A 53 -0.51 -17.05 17.09
CA TYR A 53 -1.14 -17.93 16.11
C TYR A 53 -0.90 -17.39 14.70
N LEU A 54 -0.41 -18.24 13.80
CA LEU A 54 -0.34 -17.91 12.38
C LEU A 54 -1.77 -17.82 11.83
N THR A 55 -2.10 -16.72 11.16
CA THR A 55 -3.39 -16.62 10.47
C THR A 55 -3.39 -17.54 9.24
N TRP A 56 -4.59 -17.92 8.80
CA TRP A 56 -4.79 -18.77 7.62
C TRP A 56 -4.13 -18.22 6.33
N GLU A 57 -3.84 -16.92 6.26
CA GLU A 57 -3.13 -16.31 5.13
C GLU A 57 -1.68 -16.77 5.04
N TRP A 58 -1.05 -17.09 6.18
CA TRP A 58 0.30 -17.65 6.24
C TRP A 58 0.30 -19.13 5.87
N THR A 59 -0.74 -19.88 6.26
CA THR A 59 -0.87 -21.29 5.85
C THR A 59 -1.06 -21.41 4.34
N GLU A 60 -1.81 -20.49 3.73
CA GLU A 60 -1.98 -20.39 2.27
C GLU A 60 -0.85 -19.60 1.58
N ARG A 61 0.17 -19.16 2.34
CA ARG A 61 1.40 -18.48 1.86
C ARG A 61 1.12 -17.29 0.96
N LEU A 62 0.12 -16.49 1.35
CA LEU A 62 -0.29 -15.27 0.67
C LEU A 62 0.51 -14.04 1.09
N ARG A 63 1.34 -14.17 2.13
CA ARG A 63 2.10 -13.09 2.76
C ARG A 63 3.56 -13.48 2.89
N GLY A 64 4.45 -12.52 2.60
CA GLY A 64 5.89 -12.72 2.62
C GLY A 64 6.48 -12.27 3.94
N TYR A 65 7.62 -12.84 4.30
CA TYR A 65 8.27 -12.53 5.58
C TYR A 65 9.11 -11.24 5.53
N THR A 66 9.35 -10.65 4.36
CA THR A 66 10.22 -9.47 4.18
C THR A 66 9.81 -8.28 5.06
N TYR A 67 8.51 -7.96 5.14
CA TYR A 67 8.06 -6.82 5.96
C TYR A 67 8.00 -7.15 7.46
N PRO A 68 7.43 -8.30 7.91
CA PRO A 68 7.49 -8.69 9.32
C PRO A 68 8.91 -8.83 9.87
N LEU A 69 9.89 -9.20 9.05
CA LEU A 69 11.31 -9.28 9.45
C LEU A 69 11.87 -7.93 9.95
N ILE A 70 11.37 -6.81 9.43
CA ILE A 70 11.77 -5.48 9.91
C ILE A 70 11.35 -5.29 11.37
N PHE A 71 10.17 -5.79 11.76
CA PHE A 71 9.72 -5.71 13.14
C PHE A 71 10.32 -6.81 14.02
N ALA A 72 10.53 -8.01 13.46
CA ALA A 72 11.20 -9.10 14.17
C ALA A 72 12.63 -8.70 14.58
N SER A 73 13.36 -7.97 13.73
CA SER A 73 14.70 -7.46 14.09
C SER A 73 14.65 -6.44 15.23
N ILE A 74 13.67 -5.53 15.22
CA ILE A 74 13.42 -4.59 16.31
C ILE A 74 13.15 -5.34 17.63
N TYR A 75 12.27 -6.36 17.59
CA TYR A 75 11.99 -7.17 18.77
C TYR A 75 13.20 -7.95 19.26
N LYS A 76 14.03 -8.48 18.34
CA LYS A 76 15.26 -9.17 18.71
C LYS A 76 16.26 -8.23 19.39
N ILE A 77 16.37 -6.98 18.94
CA ILE A 77 17.22 -5.97 19.57
C ILE A 77 16.72 -5.66 20.99
N LEU A 78 15.41 -5.51 21.19
CA LEU A 78 14.83 -5.26 22.52
C LEU A 78 15.10 -6.40 23.50
N HIS A 79 14.97 -7.64 23.02
CA HIS A 79 15.28 -8.84 23.77
C HIS A 79 16.76 -8.91 24.18
N LEU A 80 17.67 -8.59 23.25
CA LEU A 80 19.12 -8.53 23.56
C LEU A 80 19.46 -7.44 24.58
N LEU A 81 18.68 -6.37 24.64
CA LEU A 81 18.82 -5.28 25.62
C LEU A 81 18.14 -5.61 26.97
N GLY A 82 17.49 -6.76 27.10
CA GLY A 82 16.73 -7.13 28.30
C GLY A 82 15.50 -6.25 28.56
N LYS A 83 15.00 -5.54 27.54
CA LYS A 83 13.89 -4.58 27.65
C LYS A 83 12.62 -5.11 26.96
N ASP A 84 12.10 -6.22 27.47
CA ASP A 84 10.93 -6.92 26.93
C ASP A 84 9.61 -6.47 27.57
N SER A 85 9.46 -5.18 27.88
CA SER A 85 8.19 -4.70 28.42
C SER A 85 7.12 -4.69 27.33
N VAL A 86 5.89 -5.10 27.69
CA VAL A 86 4.75 -5.16 26.76
C VAL A 86 4.51 -3.80 26.08
N GLN A 87 4.70 -2.71 26.81
CA GLN A 87 4.56 -1.36 26.27
C GLN A 87 5.58 -1.08 25.15
N LEU A 88 6.84 -1.50 25.31
CA LEU A 88 7.87 -1.29 24.29
C LEU A 88 7.59 -2.12 23.03
N LEU A 89 7.12 -3.35 23.18
CA LEU A 89 6.74 -4.21 22.05
C LEU A 89 5.55 -3.65 21.23
N ILE A 90 4.67 -2.87 21.87
CA ILE A 90 3.54 -2.21 21.20
C ILE A 90 3.99 -0.89 20.56
N TRP A 91 4.72 -0.04 21.28
CA TRP A 91 5.01 1.33 20.86
C TRP A 91 6.16 1.45 19.87
N ILE A 92 7.21 0.64 19.99
CA ILE A 92 8.41 0.80 19.16
C ILE A 92 8.13 0.53 17.67
N PRO A 93 7.43 -0.54 17.26
CA PRO A 93 7.03 -0.74 15.86
C PRO A 93 6.23 0.43 15.29
N ARG A 94 5.32 0.99 16.09
CA ARG A 94 4.50 2.15 15.70
C ARG A 94 5.37 3.40 15.52
N LEU A 95 6.32 3.62 16.43
CA LEU A 95 7.27 4.72 16.34
C LEU A 95 8.19 4.58 15.13
N ALA A 96 8.71 3.37 14.86
CA ALA A 96 9.52 3.09 13.68
C ALA A 96 8.75 3.39 12.39
N GLN A 97 7.48 2.96 12.30
CA GLN A 97 6.63 3.25 11.16
C GLN A 97 6.30 4.75 11.02
N ALA A 98 6.11 5.45 12.14
CA ALA A 98 5.89 6.89 12.17
C ALA A 98 7.15 7.66 11.69
N LEU A 99 8.34 7.24 12.10
CA LEU A 99 9.61 7.80 11.64
C LEU A 99 9.80 7.61 10.12
N LEU A 100 9.50 6.41 9.61
CA LEU A 100 9.53 6.15 8.17
C LEU A 100 8.54 7.03 7.40
N SER A 101 7.34 7.24 7.95
CA SER A 101 6.34 8.15 7.38
C SER A 101 6.81 9.61 7.39
N ALA A 102 7.43 10.07 8.49
CA ALA A 102 8.01 11.40 8.58
C ALA A 102 9.14 11.61 7.56
N VAL A 103 10.00 10.61 7.34
CA VAL A 103 11.03 10.65 6.28
C VAL A 103 10.37 10.79 4.90
N ALA A 104 9.29 10.04 4.64
CA ALA A 104 8.54 10.17 3.39
C ALA A 104 7.96 11.59 3.22
N ASP A 105 7.33 12.15 4.24
CA ASP A 105 6.77 13.51 4.17
C ASP A 105 7.85 14.58 3.94
N ILE A 106 9.04 14.43 4.55
CA ILE A 106 10.21 15.30 4.29
C ILE A 106 10.68 15.15 2.83
N ARG A 107 10.67 13.94 2.27
CA ARG A 107 11.02 13.71 0.86
C ARG A 107 9.98 14.31 -0.08
N LEU A 108 8.69 14.28 0.27
CA LEU A 108 7.64 14.98 -0.48
C LEU A 108 7.85 16.50 -0.47
N TYR A 109 8.13 17.10 0.70
CA TYR A 109 8.47 18.51 0.81
C TYR A 109 9.70 18.86 -0.03
N SER A 110 10.76 18.05 0.07
CA SER A 110 12.00 18.24 -0.69
C SER A 110 11.77 18.14 -2.20
N LEU A 111 10.92 17.19 -2.64
CA LEU A 111 10.50 17.03 -4.03
C LEU A 111 9.79 18.29 -4.55
N MET A 112 8.82 18.80 -3.81
CA MET A 112 8.09 19.99 -4.24
C MET A 112 8.98 21.25 -4.20
N LYS A 113 9.91 21.33 -3.25
CA LYS A 113 10.88 22.43 -3.19
C LYS A 113 11.84 22.42 -4.40
N GLN A 114 12.26 21.24 -4.89
CA GLN A 114 13.11 21.15 -6.08
C GLN A 114 12.36 21.39 -7.39
N LEU A 115 11.09 20.99 -7.48
CA LEU A 115 10.30 21.13 -8.72
C LEU A 115 9.69 22.52 -8.90
N GLU A 116 9.26 23.13 -7.80
CA GLU A 116 8.54 24.41 -7.77
C GLU A 116 9.35 25.43 -6.95
N ASN A 117 8.80 25.86 -5.81
CA ASN A 117 9.41 26.82 -4.92
C ASN A 117 9.12 26.42 -3.45
N GLN A 118 9.78 27.11 -2.52
CA GLN A 118 9.61 26.84 -1.10
C GLN A 118 8.17 27.07 -0.61
N GLN A 119 7.45 28.04 -1.20
CA GLN A 119 6.09 28.35 -0.78
C GLN A 119 5.11 27.24 -1.15
N MET A 120 5.21 26.73 -2.37
CA MET A 120 4.41 25.60 -2.85
C MET A 120 4.70 24.34 -2.04
N ALA A 121 5.98 24.07 -1.76
CA ALA A 121 6.38 22.94 -0.92
C ALA A 121 5.74 22.99 0.48
N LYS A 122 5.68 24.18 1.10
CA LYS A 122 5.00 24.38 2.39
C LYS A 122 3.51 24.07 2.30
N TRP A 123 2.82 24.46 1.22
CA TRP A 123 1.39 24.17 1.06
C TRP A 123 1.09 22.69 0.86
N VAL A 124 1.87 21.99 0.03
CA VAL A 124 1.73 20.53 -0.14
C VAL A 124 2.00 19.81 1.17
N PHE A 125 3.05 20.20 1.88
CA PHE A 125 3.40 19.62 3.16
C PHE A 125 2.32 19.89 4.23
N PHE A 126 1.75 21.09 4.25
CA PHE A 126 0.62 21.41 5.13
C PHE A 126 -0.59 20.51 4.84
N CYS A 127 -0.99 20.34 3.57
CA CYS A 127 -2.09 19.43 3.19
C CYS A 127 -1.80 17.99 3.62
N GLN A 128 -0.58 17.51 3.38
CA GLN A 128 -0.16 16.15 3.78
C GLN A 128 -0.21 15.97 5.30
N LEU A 129 0.30 16.93 6.06
CA LEU A 129 0.27 16.92 7.52
C LEU A 129 -1.12 17.15 8.10
N CYS A 130 -2.05 17.77 7.38
CA CYS A 130 -3.42 17.97 7.86
C CYS A 130 -4.37 16.86 7.43
N SER A 131 -3.93 15.87 6.65
CA SER A 131 -4.80 14.80 6.17
C SER A 131 -5.17 13.85 7.31
N TRP A 132 -6.47 13.72 7.62
CA TRP A 132 -6.96 12.79 8.64
C TRP A 132 -6.56 11.35 8.33
N PHE A 133 -6.56 10.98 7.05
CA PHE A 133 -6.26 9.61 6.62
C PHE A 133 -4.76 9.30 6.75
N THR A 134 -3.90 10.30 6.55
CA THR A 134 -2.46 10.18 6.84
C THR A 134 -2.26 9.90 8.33
N TRP A 135 -2.93 10.64 9.23
CA TRP A 135 -2.82 10.40 10.68
C TRP A 135 -3.36 9.02 11.09
N TYR A 136 -4.43 8.57 10.44
CA TYR A 136 -4.98 7.24 10.65
C TYR A 136 -3.98 6.13 10.28
N CYS A 137 -3.23 6.28 9.18
CA CYS A 137 -2.36 5.24 8.63
C CYS A 137 -0.89 5.31 9.10
N CYS A 138 -0.32 6.50 9.32
CA CYS A 138 1.14 6.69 9.42
C CYS A 138 1.80 6.00 10.61
N THR A 139 1.07 5.80 11.71
CA THR A 139 1.55 5.11 12.92
C THR A 139 1.26 3.62 12.94
N ARG A 140 0.44 3.12 12.00
CA ARG A 140 0.03 1.71 11.94
C ARG A 140 0.99 0.93 11.07
N THR A 141 1.41 -0.24 11.56
CA THR A 141 2.29 -1.20 10.86
C THR A 141 1.56 -1.98 9.76
N LEU A 142 0.92 -1.24 8.86
CA LEU A 142 0.21 -1.76 7.69
C LEU A 142 1.14 -1.82 6.49
N THR A 143 1.03 -2.88 5.70
CA THR A 143 1.76 -3.00 4.43
C THR A 143 1.45 -1.84 3.47
N ASN A 144 0.21 -1.32 3.46
CA ASN A 144 -0.17 -0.15 2.68
C ASN A 144 0.53 1.15 3.15
N THR A 145 0.84 1.29 4.44
CA THR A 145 1.60 2.46 4.92
C THR A 145 3.02 2.39 4.37
N MET A 146 3.64 1.21 4.38
CA MET A 146 4.98 1.01 3.82
C MET A 146 5.00 1.21 2.29
N GLU A 147 3.96 0.74 1.58
CA GLU A 147 3.74 0.99 0.15
C GLU A 147 3.73 2.49 -0.17
N THR A 148 3.01 3.30 0.62
CA THR A 148 2.98 4.76 0.48
C THR A 148 4.33 5.40 0.79
N VAL A 149 4.99 5.00 1.89
CA VAL A 149 6.32 5.50 2.27
C VAL A 149 7.33 5.27 1.14
N LEU A 150 7.43 4.04 0.64
CA LEU A 150 8.36 3.69 -0.43
C LEU A 150 7.99 4.42 -1.73
N THR A 151 6.70 4.58 -2.02
CA THR A 151 6.23 5.31 -3.21
C THR A 151 6.64 6.79 -3.17
N ILE A 152 6.52 7.47 -2.02
CA ILE A 152 6.94 8.87 -1.90
C ILE A 152 8.46 9.01 -2.03
N ILE A 153 9.23 8.14 -1.36
CA ILE A 153 10.70 8.17 -1.42
C ILE A 153 11.17 7.84 -2.83
N ALA A 154 10.54 6.88 -3.51
CA ALA A 154 10.85 6.56 -4.90
C ALA A 154 10.48 7.72 -5.83
N LEU A 155 9.35 8.40 -5.62
CA LEU A 155 8.97 9.58 -6.41
C LEU A 155 10.00 10.71 -6.31
N PHE A 156 10.67 10.87 -5.16
CA PHE A 156 11.75 11.86 -5.01
C PHE A 156 12.92 11.63 -5.99
N TYR A 157 13.24 10.38 -6.30
CA TYR A 157 14.30 9.99 -7.24
C TYR A 157 13.82 9.78 -8.67
N TYR A 158 12.51 9.81 -8.91
CA TYR A 158 11.94 9.57 -10.23
C TYR A 158 12.20 10.77 -11.19
N PRO A 159 12.42 10.51 -12.49
CA PRO A 159 12.66 11.52 -13.53
C PRO A 159 11.45 12.41 -13.85
N LEU A 160 10.97 13.21 -12.88
CA LEU A 160 10.05 14.31 -13.17
C LEU A 160 10.78 15.48 -13.84
N GLU A 161 10.09 16.18 -14.75
CA GLU A 161 10.59 17.39 -15.39
C GLU A 161 10.97 18.46 -14.36
N GLY A 162 12.25 18.81 -14.32
CA GLY A 162 12.83 19.77 -13.35
C GLY A 162 13.38 19.14 -12.07
N SER A 163 13.33 17.82 -11.92
CA SER A 163 13.94 17.13 -10.77
C SER A 163 15.47 17.12 -10.90
N LYS A 164 16.17 17.57 -9.86
CA LYS A 164 17.64 17.53 -9.78
C LYS A 164 18.17 16.23 -9.18
N SER A 165 17.33 15.52 -8.42
CA SER A 165 17.71 14.33 -7.64
C SER A 165 17.46 13.02 -8.39
N MET A 166 17.39 13.07 -9.73
CA MET A 166 17.02 11.93 -10.56
C MET A 166 18.02 10.77 -10.41
N ASN A 167 17.53 9.59 -10.08
CA ASN A 167 18.35 8.38 -10.05
C ASN A 167 17.50 7.16 -10.36
N SER A 168 17.71 6.61 -11.56
CA SER A 168 16.90 5.53 -12.09
C SER A 168 17.02 4.25 -11.27
N VAL A 169 18.23 3.92 -10.82
CA VAL A 169 18.51 2.75 -9.96
C VAL A 169 17.78 2.88 -8.63
N LYS A 170 17.91 4.02 -7.95
CA LYS A 170 17.32 4.23 -6.60
C LYS A 170 15.80 4.11 -6.61
N TYR A 171 15.10 4.79 -7.52
CA TYR A 171 13.65 4.68 -7.54
C TYR A 171 13.21 3.25 -7.92
N SER A 172 13.88 2.61 -8.88
CA SER A 172 13.53 1.25 -9.32
C SER A 172 13.72 0.24 -8.19
N SER A 173 14.80 0.34 -7.41
CA SER A 173 15.04 -0.51 -6.24
C SER A 173 13.98 -0.33 -5.15
N LEU A 174 13.55 0.92 -4.91
CA LEU A 174 12.48 1.20 -3.94
C LEU A 174 11.12 0.67 -4.40
N VAL A 175 10.82 0.76 -5.71
CA VAL A 175 9.60 0.19 -6.31
C VAL A 175 9.63 -1.34 -6.24
N ALA A 176 10.77 -1.97 -6.53
CA ALA A 176 10.94 -3.41 -6.42
C ALA A 176 10.78 -3.89 -4.96
N LEU A 177 11.32 -3.16 -3.99
CA LEU A 177 11.09 -3.42 -2.57
C LEU A 177 9.61 -3.28 -2.20
N ALA A 178 8.94 -2.23 -2.68
CA ALA A 178 7.51 -2.03 -2.45
C ALA A 178 6.67 -3.19 -3.03
N PHE A 179 7.03 -3.68 -4.22
CA PHE A 179 6.38 -4.82 -4.86
C PHE A 179 6.54 -6.12 -4.07
N ILE A 180 7.71 -6.37 -3.48
CA ILE A 180 7.94 -7.55 -2.63
C ILE A 180 7.09 -7.50 -1.37
N ILE A 181 7.06 -6.34 -0.71
CA ILE A 181 6.26 -6.13 0.49
C ILE A 181 4.77 -6.27 0.14
N ARG A 182 4.36 -5.71 -1.01
CA ARG A 182 2.99 -5.75 -1.47
C ARG A 182 2.91 -5.66 -3.01
N PRO A 183 2.45 -6.72 -3.70
CA PRO A 183 2.37 -6.73 -5.17
C PRO A 183 1.52 -5.61 -5.78
N THR A 184 0.54 -5.09 -5.02
CA THR A 184 -0.33 -4.00 -5.47
C THR A 184 0.41 -2.66 -5.63
N ALA A 185 1.60 -2.51 -5.05
CA ALA A 185 2.43 -1.32 -5.19
C ALA A 185 2.77 -1.00 -6.64
N LEU A 186 2.75 -2.00 -7.52
CA LEU A 186 3.01 -1.80 -8.94
C LEU A 186 1.90 -0.99 -9.63
N ILE A 187 0.65 -1.03 -9.14
CA ILE A 187 -0.51 -0.38 -9.75
C ILE A 187 -0.26 1.13 -9.97
N PRO A 188 0.06 1.94 -8.94
CA PRO A 188 0.36 3.37 -9.15
C PRO A 188 1.64 3.61 -9.95
N TRP A 189 2.59 2.66 -9.96
CA TRP A 189 3.85 2.81 -10.68
C TRP A 189 3.76 2.48 -12.17
N ILE A 190 2.75 1.75 -12.65
CA ILE A 190 2.59 1.42 -14.07
C ILE A 190 2.63 2.67 -14.98
N PRO A 191 1.80 3.71 -14.77
CA PRO A 191 1.85 4.90 -15.63
C PRO A 191 3.18 5.65 -15.54
N LEU A 192 3.81 5.67 -14.36
CA LEU A 192 5.09 6.35 -14.13
C LEU A 192 6.25 5.64 -14.83
N VAL A 193 6.36 4.32 -14.65
CA VAL A 193 7.39 3.51 -15.31
C VAL A 193 7.19 3.54 -16.82
N PHE A 194 5.93 3.45 -17.29
CA PHE A 194 5.63 3.54 -18.71
C PHE A 194 6.04 4.90 -19.31
N ARG A 195 5.76 6.02 -18.62
CA ARG A 195 6.23 7.34 -19.03
C ARG A 195 7.75 7.40 -19.14
N HIS A 196 8.48 6.90 -18.13
CA HIS A 196 9.93 6.92 -18.15
C HIS A 196 10.49 6.06 -19.28
N PHE A 197 9.94 4.87 -19.49
CA PHE A 197 10.29 4.01 -20.62
C PHE A 197 10.05 4.68 -21.98
N TRP A 198 8.99 5.47 -22.11
CA TRP A 198 8.70 6.21 -23.35
C TRP A 198 9.67 7.37 -23.60
N GLN A 199 10.12 8.04 -22.54
CA GLN A 199 11.04 9.17 -22.61
C GLN A 199 12.50 8.74 -22.86
N GLU A 200 12.85 7.53 -22.43
CA GLU A 200 14.21 7.01 -22.57
C GLU A 200 14.54 6.61 -24.01
N GLN A 201 15.68 7.07 -24.52
CA GLN A 201 16.12 6.75 -25.89
C GLN A 201 16.66 5.32 -25.96
N LYS A 202 17.43 4.90 -24.96
CA LYS A 202 18.02 3.55 -24.87
C LYS A 202 17.12 2.60 -24.08
N LYS A 203 15.97 2.29 -24.67
CA LYS A 203 14.90 1.48 -24.05
C LYS A 203 15.38 0.10 -23.59
N LEU A 204 16.18 -0.58 -24.42
CA LEU A 204 16.70 -1.91 -24.11
C LEU A 204 17.68 -1.88 -22.94
N ASP A 205 18.57 -0.88 -22.90
CA ASP A 205 19.54 -0.75 -21.82
C ASP A 205 18.86 -0.50 -20.46
N LEU A 206 17.83 0.34 -20.43
CA LEU A 206 17.03 0.58 -19.24
C LEU A 206 16.39 -0.72 -18.71
N ILE A 207 15.86 -1.56 -19.61
CA ILE A 207 15.26 -2.83 -19.20
C ILE A 207 16.35 -3.82 -18.75
N LEU A 208 17.34 -4.08 -19.60
CA LEU A 208 18.31 -5.16 -19.43
C LEU A 208 19.32 -4.89 -18.32
N TYR A 209 19.78 -3.65 -18.16
CA TYR A 209 20.83 -3.31 -17.18
C TYR A 209 20.28 -2.71 -15.89
N GLN A 210 19.01 -2.32 -15.86
CA GLN A 210 18.44 -1.70 -14.66
C GLN A 210 17.22 -2.45 -14.13
N PHE A 211 16.12 -2.55 -14.88
CA PHE A 211 14.91 -3.18 -14.35
C PHE A 211 15.07 -4.67 -14.11
N LEU A 212 15.68 -5.40 -15.05
CA LEU A 212 15.84 -6.84 -14.96
C LEU A 212 16.80 -7.25 -13.84
N PRO A 213 17.99 -6.64 -13.67
CA PRO A 213 18.90 -6.99 -12.57
C PRO A 213 18.32 -6.64 -11.19
N ILE A 214 17.69 -5.47 -11.06
CA ILE A 214 17.04 -5.07 -9.80
C ILE A 214 15.89 -6.02 -9.47
N GLY A 215 15.03 -6.33 -10.44
CA GLY A 215 13.94 -7.29 -10.28
C GLY A 215 14.43 -8.68 -9.90
N PHE A 216 15.48 -9.16 -10.58
CA PHE A 216 16.08 -10.47 -10.30
C PHE A 216 16.68 -10.55 -8.89
N ILE A 217 17.50 -9.57 -8.50
CA ILE A 217 18.12 -9.54 -7.16
C ILE A 217 17.05 -9.49 -6.07
N THR A 218 16.07 -8.59 -6.22
CA THR A 218 15.05 -8.38 -5.20
C THR A 218 14.13 -9.61 -5.07
N LEU A 219 13.66 -10.18 -6.18
CA LEU A 219 12.85 -11.42 -6.17
C LEU A 219 13.62 -12.61 -5.63
N SER A 220 14.91 -12.76 -5.99
CA SER A 220 15.75 -13.84 -5.48
C SER A 220 15.91 -13.73 -3.96
N LEU A 221 16.12 -12.52 -3.43
CA LEU A 221 16.16 -12.29 -1.99
C LEU A 221 14.82 -12.64 -1.32
N SER A 222 13.68 -12.26 -1.91
CA SER A 222 12.35 -12.65 -1.39
C SER A 222 12.20 -14.17 -1.37
N LEU A 223 12.56 -14.86 -2.45
CA LEU A 223 12.46 -16.32 -2.56
C LEU A 223 13.33 -17.04 -1.52
N ILE A 224 14.55 -16.54 -1.27
CA ILE A 224 15.44 -17.09 -0.25
C ILE A 224 14.83 -16.90 1.14
N ILE A 225 14.35 -15.69 1.46
CA ILE A 225 13.67 -15.40 2.72
C ILE A 225 12.48 -16.35 2.89
N ASP A 226 11.58 -16.39 1.91
CA ASP A 226 10.36 -17.20 1.98
C ASP A 226 10.70 -18.71 2.06
N ARG A 227 11.77 -19.17 1.40
CA ARG A 227 12.26 -20.56 1.50
C ARG A 227 12.75 -20.92 2.90
N VAL A 228 13.42 -19.99 3.58
CA VAL A 228 13.92 -20.17 4.96
C VAL A 228 12.76 -20.31 5.93
N PHE A 229 11.73 -19.47 5.82
CA PHE A 229 10.61 -19.48 6.76
C PHE A 229 9.53 -20.52 6.44
N PHE A 230 9.14 -20.70 5.18
CA PHE A 230 8.12 -21.69 4.81
C PHE A 230 8.66 -23.11 4.65
N GLY A 231 9.98 -23.30 4.63
CA GLY A 231 10.60 -24.61 4.40
C GLY A 231 10.48 -25.14 2.96
N GLN A 232 9.88 -24.36 2.05
CA GLN A 232 9.62 -24.73 0.66
C GLN A 232 9.78 -23.51 -0.24
N TRP A 233 10.22 -23.71 -1.49
CA TRP A 233 10.32 -22.62 -2.46
C TRP A 233 8.92 -22.09 -2.76
N THR A 234 8.66 -20.84 -2.36
CA THR A 234 7.34 -20.23 -2.46
C THR A 234 7.48 -18.83 -3.03
N LEU A 235 6.84 -18.59 -4.18
CA LEU A 235 6.73 -17.25 -4.74
C LEU A 235 5.44 -16.60 -4.24
N VAL A 236 5.54 -15.89 -3.11
CA VAL A 236 4.40 -15.26 -2.43
C VAL A 236 3.65 -14.32 -3.36
N GLN A 237 4.34 -13.55 -4.19
CA GLN A 237 3.74 -12.56 -5.09
C GLN A 237 2.83 -13.23 -6.13
N TYR A 238 3.20 -14.43 -6.60
CA TYR A 238 2.36 -15.23 -7.49
C TYR A 238 1.15 -15.82 -6.76
N ASN A 239 1.33 -16.34 -5.55
CA ASN A 239 0.22 -16.85 -4.73
C ASN A 239 -0.79 -15.74 -4.42
N PHE A 240 -0.31 -14.54 -4.08
CA PHE A 240 -1.13 -13.36 -3.87
C PHE A 240 -1.94 -13.01 -5.12
N LEU A 241 -1.31 -12.99 -6.30
CA LEU A 241 -1.99 -12.72 -7.57
C LEU A 241 -3.05 -13.78 -7.86
N LYS A 242 -2.70 -15.05 -7.70
CA LYS A 242 -3.60 -16.18 -7.92
C LYS A 242 -4.83 -16.10 -7.01
N PHE A 243 -4.63 -15.81 -5.73
CA PHE A 243 -5.72 -15.77 -4.76
C PHE A 243 -6.62 -14.53 -4.92
N ASN A 244 -6.02 -13.34 -5.05
CA ASN A 244 -6.76 -12.08 -5.03
C ASN A 244 -7.38 -11.74 -6.39
N VAL A 245 -6.68 -12.03 -7.49
CA VAL A 245 -7.11 -11.64 -8.85
C VAL A 245 -7.75 -12.82 -9.58
N LEU A 246 -7.07 -13.97 -9.67
CA LEU A 246 -7.56 -15.09 -10.49
C LEU A 246 -8.73 -15.85 -9.84
N GLN A 247 -8.68 -16.07 -8.53
CA GLN A 247 -9.71 -16.82 -7.80
C GLN A 247 -10.83 -15.91 -7.25
N ASN A 248 -10.64 -14.58 -7.26
CA ASN A 248 -11.61 -13.55 -6.83
C ASN A 248 -12.28 -13.88 -5.47
N LEU A 249 -11.52 -14.51 -4.58
CA LEU A 249 -11.96 -14.93 -3.25
C LEU A 249 -12.09 -13.73 -2.29
N GLY A 250 -11.64 -12.54 -2.69
CA GLY A 250 -11.89 -11.29 -1.97
C GLY A 250 -13.38 -10.99 -1.74
N THR A 251 -14.28 -11.57 -2.55
CA THR A 251 -15.74 -11.54 -2.29
C THR A 251 -16.12 -12.07 -0.89
N PHE A 252 -15.27 -12.87 -0.26
CA PHE A 252 -15.46 -13.35 1.12
C PHE A 252 -15.45 -12.23 2.17
N TYR A 253 -14.80 -11.10 1.88
CA TYR A 253 -14.65 -9.96 2.80
C TYR A 253 -15.71 -8.87 2.60
N GLY A 254 -16.72 -9.15 1.77
CA GLY A 254 -17.68 -8.16 1.30
C GLY A 254 -17.26 -7.56 -0.05
N SER A 255 -18.27 -7.25 -0.85
CA SER A 255 -18.13 -6.67 -2.18
C SER A 255 -18.76 -5.29 -2.24
N HIS A 256 -18.12 -4.39 -2.95
CA HIS A 256 -18.64 -3.06 -3.21
C HIS A 256 -18.85 -2.85 -4.72
N PRO A 257 -19.84 -2.04 -5.15
CA PRO A 257 -20.04 -1.69 -6.54
C PRO A 257 -18.78 -1.12 -7.20
N TRP A 258 -18.69 -1.20 -8.53
CA TRP A 258 -17.51 -0.72 -9.27
C TRP A 258 -17.24 0.77 -9.01
N HIS A 259 -18.29 1.59 -8.95
CA HIS A 259 -18.17 3.04 -8.75
C HIS A 259 -17.79 3.44 -7.32
N TRP A 260 -17.69 2.49 -6.37
CA TRP A 260 -17.53 2.79 -4.94
C TRP A 260 -16.32 3.68 -4.65
N TYR A 261 -15.18 3.47 -5.33
CA TYR A 261 -14.01 4.34 -5.14
C TYR A 261 -14.27 5.76 -5.61
N PHE A 262 -15.02 5.98 -6.69
CA PHE A 262 -15.36 7.32 -7.18
C PHE A 262 -16.43 8.00 -6.32
N SER A 263 -17.44 7.26 -5.88
CA SER A 263 -18.59 7.82 -5.16
C SER A 263 -18.36 7.98 -3.66
N GLN A 264 -17.58 7.09 -3.03
CA GLN A 264 -17.44 7.01 -1.57
C GLN A 264 -15.97 6.89 -1.13
N GLY A 265 -15.22 5.93 -1.69
CA GLY A 265 -13.86 5.61 -1.27
C GLY A 265 -12.90 6.81 -1.32
N PHE A 266 -12.75 7.39 -2.51
CA PHE A 266 -11.86 8.52 -2.75
C PHE A 266 -12.34 9.82 -2.07
N PRO A 267 -13.64 10.19 -2.15
CA PRO A 267 -14.16 11.31 -1.36
C PRO A 267 -13.91 11.17 0.15
N ALA A 268 -14.10 9.98 0.73
CA ALA A 268 -13.86 9.76 2.15
C ALA A 268 -12.37 9.90 2.51
N VAL A 269 -11.49 9.29 1.72
CA VAL A 269 -10.03 9.35 1.95
C VAL A 269 -9.49 10.78 1.87
N LEU A 270 -9.97 11.59 0.91
CA LEU A 270 -9.60 13.02 0.86
C LEU A 270 -10.31 13.86 1.92
N GLY A 271 -11.53 13.47 2.31
CA GLY A 271 -12.36 14.21 3.25
C GLY A 271 -12.50 15.67 2.83
N THR A 272 -12.15 16.59 3.74
CA THR A 272 -12.24 18.04 3.47
C THR A 272 -11.20 18.56 2.48
N HIS A 273 -10.21 17.76 2.08
CA HIS A 273 -9.27 18.12 1.00
C HIS A 273 -9.89 17.96 -0.40
N LEU A 274 -11.00 17.24 -0.55
CA LEU A 274 -11.62 16.96 -1.86
C LEU A 274 -11.90 18.22 -2.71
N PRO A 275 -12.57 19.29 -2.21
CA PRO A 275 -12.79 20.49 -3.01
C PRO A 275 -11.47 21.18 -3.42
N PHE A 276 -10.44 21.13 -2.57
CA PHE A 276 -9.13 21.68 -2.88
C PHE A 276 -8.39 20.85 -3.93
N PHE A 277 -8.55 19.52 -3.89
CA PHE A 277 -8.03 18.62 -4.91
C PHE A 277 -8.64 18.94 -6.28
N ILE A 278 -9.97 19.00 -6.36
CA ILE A 278 -10.69 19.29 -7.62
C ILE A 278 -10.27 20.65 -8.18
N HIS A 279 -10.28 21.70 -7.35
CA HIS A 279 -9.83 23.03 -7.77
C HIS A 279 -8.35 23.02 -8.21
N GLY A 280 -7.49 22.29 -7.50
CA GLY A 280 -6.08 22.11 -7.81
C GLY A 280 -5.82 21.40 -9.13
N CYS A 281 -6.66 20.45 -9.53
CA CYS A 281 -6.54 19.75 -10.82
C CYS A 281 -6.66 20.69 -12.02
N PHE A 282 -7.45 21.76 -11.92
CA PHE A 282 -7.58 22.76 -12.99
C PHE A 282 -6.43 23.77 -13.02
N LEU A 283 -5.76 23.99 -11.88
CA LEU A 283 -4.70 24.99 -11.74
C LEU A 283 -3.29 24.43 -11.94
N ALA A 284 -3.09 23.13 -11.66
CA ALA A 284 -1.76 22.53 -11.69
C ALA A 284 -1.16 22.56 -13.12
N PRO A 285 0.14 22.88 -13.27
CA PRO A 285 0.82 22.86 -14.55
C PRO A 285 0.76 21.49 -15.25
N LYS A 286 0.81 21.50 -16.60
CA LYS A 286 0.68 20.27 -17.43
C LYS A 286 1.68 19.17 -17.05
N ARG A 287 2.87 19.51 -16.53
CA ARG A 287 3.88 18.52 -16.08
C ARG A 287 3.37 17.56 -15.00
N TYR A 288 2.43 17.99 -14.16
CA TYR A 288 1.81 17.17 -13.11
C TYR A 288 0.65 16.30 -13.59
N ARG A 289 0.26 16.40 -14.87
CA ARG A 289 -0.79 15.53 -15.44
C ARG A 289 -0.47 14.05 -15.26
N ILE A 290 0.80 13.66 -15.28
CA ILE A 290 1.16 12.25 -15.02
C ILE A 290 0.71 11.79 -13.64
N LEU A 291 0.81 12.63 -12.60
CA LEU A 291 0.34 12.29 -11.27
C LEU A 291 -1.18 12.14 -11.24
N LEU A 292 -1.91 12.98 -11.99
CA LEU A 292 -3.36 12.86 -12.14
C LEU A 292 -3.74 11.56 -12.86
N VAL A 293 -3.04 11.23 -13.96
CA VAL A 293 -3.22 9.95 -14.66
C VAL A 293 -2.96 8.78 -13.72
N THR A 294 -1.91 8.84 -12.89
CA THR A 294 -1.62 7.81 -11.89
C THR A 294 -2.74 7.66 -10.86
N ILE A 295 -3.30 8.77 -10.35
CA ILE A 295 -4.44 8.74 -9.42
C ILE A 295 -5.63 8.06 -10.09
N LEU A 296 -6.03 8.53 -11.27
CA LEU A 296 -7.20 8.00 -11.99
C LEU A 296 -7.02 6.53 -12.37
N TRP A 297 -5.85 6.16 -12.90
CA TRP A 297 -5.48 4.79 -13.19
C TRP A 297 -5.63 3.88 -11.97
N THR A 298 -5.09 4.30 -10.83
CA THR A 298 -5.15 3.54 -9.59
C THR A 298 -6.60 3.35 -9.13
N LEU A 299 -7.42 4.40 -9.18
CA LEU A 299 -8.84 4.31 -8.84
C LEU A 299 -9.60 3.38 -9.79
N LEU A 300 -9.32 3.43 -11.10
CA LEU A 300 -9.95 2.55 -12.09
C LEU A 300 -9.59 1.08 -11.85
N VAL A 301 -8.32 0.75 -11.68
CA VAL A 301 -7.87 -0.63 -11.45
C VAL A 301 -8.50 -1.20 -10.17
N TYR A 302 -8.45 -0.45 -9.06
CA TYR A 302 -9.08 -0.90 -7.82
C TYR A 302 -10.62 -0.95 -7.89
N SER A 303 -11.25 -0.15 -8.75
CA SER A 303 -12.70 -0.18 -8.98
C SER A 303 -13.18 -1.48 -9.62
N MET A 304 -12.33 -2.11 -10.44
CA MET A 304 -12.61 -3.41 -11.07
C MET A 304 -12.52 -4.59 -10.09
N LEU A 305 -11.91 -4.40 -8.91
CA LEU A 305 -11.83 -5.45 -7.89
C LEU A 305 -13.11 -5.53 -7.07
N SER A 306 -13.56 -6.75 -6.78
CA SER A 306 -14.78 -6.98 -6.01
C SER A 306 -14.68 -6.44 -4.57
N HIS A 307 -13.54 -6.72 -3.93
CA HIS A 307 -13.23 -6.28 -2.57
C HIS A 307 -12.49 -4.95 -2.59
N LYS A 308 -12.92 -4.01 -1.75
CA LYS A 308 -12.43 -2.64 -1.74
C LYS A 308 -12.25 -2.18 -0.30
N GLU A 309 -11.16 -1.49 -0.03
CA GLU A 309 -10.86 -0.87 1.26
C GLU A 309 -10.27 0.53 1.05
N PHE A 310 -10.52 1.44 1.99
CA PHE A 310 -10.01 2.81 1.92
C PHE A 310 -8.46 2.86 1.87
N ARG A 311 -7.78 1.95 2.58
CA ARG A 311 -6.30 1.93 2.65
C ARG A 311 -5.60 1.50 1.37
N PHE A 312 -6.28 0.83 0.44
CA PHE A 312 -5.65 0.41 -0.84
C PHE A 312 -5.27 1.59 -1.73
N ILE A 313 -5.97 2.73 -1.61
CA ILE A 313 -5.69 3.95 -2.37
C ILE A 313 -4.79 4.94 -1.60
N TYR A 314 -4.29 4.55 -0.42
CA TYR A 314 -3.36 5.38 0.35
C TYR A 314 -2.11 5.81 -0.44
N PRO A 315 -1.49 4.96 -1.30
CA PRO A 315 -0.28 5.32 -2.02
C PRO A 315 -0.41 6.51 -2.97
N VAL A 316 -1.65 6.81 -3.43
CA VAL A 316 -1.91 7.96 -4.32
C VAL A 316 -2.35 9.22 -3.56
N LEU A 317 -2.60 9.14 -2.25
CA LEU A 317 -2.96 10.29 -1.44
C LEU A 317 -1.90 11.42 -1.49
N PRO A 318 -0.59 11.15 -1.39
CA PRO A 318 0.43 12.20 -1.48
C PRO A 318 0.40 12.92 -2.83
N PHE A 319 0.03 12.23 -3.91
CA PHE A 319 -0.11 12.84 -5.24
C PHE A 319 -1.30 13.80 -5.26
N CYS A 320 -2.39 13.46 -4.58
CA CYS A 320 -3.53 14.35 -4.42
C CYS A 320 -3.16 15.63 -3.64
N MET A 321 -2.31 15.51 -2.61
CA MET A 321 -1.86 16.65 -1.81
C MET A 321 -1.03 17.66 -2.63
N VAL A 322 -0.37 17.22 -3.70
CA VAL A 322 0.28 18.13 -4.66
C VAL A 322 -0.75 19.09 -5.28
N PHE A 323 -1.89 18.56 -5.75
CA PHE A 323 -2.97 19.37 -6.32
C PHE A 323 -3.64 20.26 -5.27
N CYS A 324 -3.89 19.74 -4.06
CA CYS A 324 -4.40 20.55 -2.95
C CYS A 324 -3.47 21.75 -2.64
N GLY A 325 -2.15 21.54 -2.70
CA GLY A 325 -1.16 22.61 -2.54
C GLY A 325 -1.30 23.72 -3.59
N TYR A 326 -1.61 23.38 -4.85
CA TYR A 326 -1.81 24.37 -5.92
C TYR A 326 -3.04 25.21 -5.67
N SER A 327 -4.12 24.57 -5.23
CA SER A 327 -5.35 25.25 -4.83
C SER A 327 -5.08 26.25 -3.71
N LEU A 328 -4.42 25.84 -2.61
CA LEU A 328 -4.08 26.73 -1.50
C LEU A 328 -3.11 27.85 -1.88
N ASN A 329 -2.20 27.60 -2.83
CA ASN A 329 -1.27 28.63 -3.29
C ASN A 329 -1.99 29.76 -4.04
N HIS A 330 -3.02 29.44 -4.82
CA HIS A 330 -3.79 30.42 -5.60
C HIS A 330 -4.91 31.12 -4.83
N LEU A 331 -5.35 30.56 -3.70
CA LEU A 331 -6.31 31.23 -2.82
C LEU A 331 -5.70 32.50 -2.23
N LYS A 332 -6.35 33.65 -2.46
CA LYS A 332 -5.98 34.96 -1.88
C LYS A 332 -6.78 35.25 -0.61
N THR A 333 -8.04 35.66 -0.76
CA THR A 333 -8.91 36.14 0.34
C THR A 333 -9.30 35.03 1.32
N TRP A 334 -9.71 33.86 0.79
CA TRP A 334 -10.23 32.75 1.59
C TRP A 334 -9.16 31.81 2.15
N LYS A 335 -7.88 32.20 2.06
CA LYS A 335 -6.77 31.33 2.41
C LYS A 335 -6.71 30.97 3.89
N LYS A 336 -6.68 31.97 4.77
CA LYS A 336 -6.66 31.75 6.24
C LYS A 336 -7.83 30.91 6.73
N PRO A 337 -9.10 31.22 6.38
CA PRO A 337 -10.23 30.39 6.83
C PRO A 337 -10.16 28.98 6.25
N ALA A 338 -9.71 28.80 5.00
CA ALA A 338 -9.51 27.46 4.42
C ALA A 338 -8.48 26.63 5.19
N LEU A 339 -7.36 27.23 5.60
CA LEU A 339 -6.33 26.54 6.41
C LEU A 339 -6.88 26.13 7.78
N SER A 340 -7.55 27.05 8.48
CA SER A 340 -8.18 26.77 9.78
C SER A 340 -9.25 25.68 9.67
N PHE A 341 -10.08 25.73 8.62
CA PHE A 341 -11.09 24.71 8.35
C PHE A 341 -10.47 23.34 8.07
N LEU A 342 -9.45 23.26 7.21
CA LEU A 342 -8.76 22.01 6.90
C LEU A 342 -8.13 21.41 8.15
N PHE A 343 -7.41 22.20 8.95
CA PHE A 343 -6.79 21.72 10.17
C PHE A 343 -7.84 21.23 11.18
N LEU A 344 -8.83 22.05 11.51
CA LEU A 344 -9.82 21.72 12.54
C LEU A 344 -10.69 20.52 12.17
N SER A 345 -11.18 20.47 10.92
CA SER A 345 -12.01 19.36 10.44
C SER A 345 -11.27 18.03 10.48
N ASN A 346 -10.05 17.98 9.92
CA ASN A 346 -9.27 16.74 9.90
C ASN A 346 -8.77 16.35 11.29
N MET A 347 -8.45 17.32 12.16
CA MET A 347 -8.04 17.05 13.53
C MET A 347 -9.14 16.33 14.31
N LEU A 348 -10.41 16.77 14.18
CA LEU A 348 -11.55 16.10 14.82
C LEU A 348 -11.71 14.65 14.34
N LEU A 349 -11.66 14.43 13.02
CA LEU A 349 -11.72 13.09 12.41
C LEU A 349 -10.57 12.21 12.87
N ALA A 350 -9.36 12.75 12.94
CA ALA A 350 -8.19 12.00 13.34
C ALA A 350 -8.18 11.66 14.84
N PHE A 351 -8.66 12.55 15.71
CA PHE A 351 -8.86 12.23 17.13
C PHE A 351 -9.89 11.12 17.32
N TYR A 352 -11.02 11.18 16.62
CA TYR A 352 -12.04 10.13 16.67
C TYR A 352 -11.48 8.77 16.22
N THR A 353 -10.85 8.75 15.04
CA THR A 353 -10.33 7.51 14.47
C THR A 353 -9.08 6.98 15.18
N GLY A 354 -8.32 7.86 15.83
CA GLY A 354 -7.13 7.54 16.62
C GLY A 354 -7.44 7.04 18.03
N LEU A 355 -8.36 7.69 18.76
CA LEU A 355 -8.60 7.40 20.18
C LEU A 355 -9.81 6.49 20.45
N VAL A 356 -10.86 6.61 19.64
CA VAL A 356 -12.14 5.90 19.87
C VAL A 356 -12.20 4.65 19.01
N HIS A 357 -12.00 4.79 17.70
CA HIS A 357 -12.12 3.66 16.77
C HIS A 357 -11.02 2.60 16.96
N GLN A 358 -9.82 2.97 17.43
CA GLN A 358 -8.74 2.00 17.71
C GLN A 358 -9.01 1.06 18.89
N ARG A 359 -9.92 1.42 19.83
CA ARG A 359 -10.18 0.61 21.02
C ARG A 359 -10.84 -0.74 20.72
N ALA A 360 -11.40 -0.92 19.52
CA ALA A 360 -12.06 -2.16 19.11
C ALA A 360 -11.08 -3.24 18.60
N MET A 361 -9.80 -2.93 18.37
CA MET A 361 -8.82 -3.86 17.77
C MET A 361 -7.46 -3.77 18.48
N SER A 362 -7.40 -4.24 19.73
CA SER A 362 -6.14 -4.38 20.48
C SER A 362 -5.35 -5.65 20.14
N THR A 363 -5.75 -6.39 19.11
CA THR A 363 -4.96 -7.49 18.54
C THR A 363 -4.01 -6.93 17.49
N THR A 364 -2.71 -7.12 17.70
CA THR A 364 -1.62 -6.84 16.75
C THR A 364 -1.76 -7.71 15.51
N HIS A 365 -2.72 -7.38 14.64
CA HIS A 365 -2.81 -7.95 13.32
C HIS A 365 -1.87 -7.17 12.40
N PHE A 366 -0.70 -7.73 12.13
CA PHE A 366 0.04 -7.35 10.93
C PHE A 366 -0.88 -7.64 9.74
N GLN A 367 -1.39 -6.61 9.06
CA GLN A 367 -2.22 -6.71 7.85
C GLN A 367 -1.52 -6.13 6.63
#